data_AF-A0A7X8WZT2-F1
#
_entry.id   AF-A0A7X8WZT2-F1
#
_cell.length_a   1.000
_cell.length_b   1.000
_cell.length_c   1.000
_cell.angle_alpha   90.00
_cell.angle_beta   90.00
_cell.angle_gamma   90.00
#
_symmetry.space_group_name_H-M   'P 1'
#
loop_
_entity.id
_entity.type
_entity.pdbx_description
1 polymer ?
#
loop_
_entity_poly.entity_id
_entity_poly.type
_entity_poly.pdbx_seq_one_letter_code
_entity_poly.pdbx_strand_id
1 'polypeptide(L)'
;MKTTLKIPNINCPTCARTITEYLKKYNIEAKINVNQKKVTFTYENEETYNFIIKELKTIGFPAAILDYNEIKQRKKEKLRLIIATILVLPLAYTMFHHFGLDIVPKFMLNGYFQMIFASLLQFVIGFRFYKNSFYQIKNKNLGMDVLIVLGTSVAFFYSVYLTIFTDNTHLFFKTSGMLIWMVTIGEYLEHNLNLELLIH
;
A
#
# COMPACT_ATOMS: atom_id res chain seq x y z
N MET A 1 -5.17 -23.99 4.65
CA MET A 1 -4.90 -22.59 5.03
C MET A 1 -5.93 -22.13 6.05
N LYS A 2 -5.53 -21.29 7.03
CA LYS A 2 -6.43 -20.75 8.06
C LYS A 2 -6.76 -19.29 7.76
N THR A 3 -8.03 -18.94 7.72
CA THR A 3 -8.50 -17.56 7.49
C THR A 3 -9.55 -17.19 8.53
N THR A 4 -9.51 -15.94 8.95
CA THR A 4 -10.53 -15.31 9.79
C THR A 4 -11.49 -14.54 8.88
N LEU A 5 -12.74 -14.33 9.24
CA LEU A 5 -13.68 -13.47 8.54
C LEU A 5 -14.42 -12.63 9.58
N LYS A 6 -14.58 -11.34 9.33
CA LYS A 6 -15.40 -10.47 10.18
C LYS A 6 -16.85 -10.59 9.75
N ILE A 7 -17.73 -10.97 10.67
CA ILE A 7 -19.18 -11.07 10.42
C ILE A 7 -19.88 -10.08 11.36
N PRO A 8 -20.17 -8.85 10.89
CA PRO A 8 -20.65 -7.77 11.76
C PRO A 8 -21.99 -8.06 12.44
N ASN A 9 -22.76 -9.02 11.91
CA ASN A 9 -24.09 -9.39 12.38
C ASN A 9 -24.10 -10.58 13.38
N ILE A 10 -22.93 -11.06 13.84
CA ILE A 10 -22.86 -12.02 14.96
C ILE A 10 -23.00 -11.22 16.26
N ASN A 11 -24.22 -11.17 16.79
CA ASN A 11 -24.54 -10.42 18.02
C ASN A 11 -24.87 -11.33 19.22
N CYS A 12 -24.98 -12.65 19.03
CA CYS A 12 -25.44 -13.57 20.06
C CYS A 12 -24.67 -14.91 20.02
N PRO A 13 -24.42 -15.57 21.18
CA PRO A 13 -23.89 -16.93 21.24
C PRO A 13 -24.68 -17.95 20.42
N THR A 14 -25.99 -17.74 20.25
CA THR A 14 -26.85 -18.58 19.40
C THR A 14 -26.45 -18.50 17.93
N CYS A 15 -26.16 -17.31 17.41
CA CYS A 15 -25.66 -17.13 16.03
C CYS A 15 -24.35 -17.88 15.80
N ALA A 16 -23.45 -17.87 16.78
CA ALA A 16 -22.20 -18.63 16.71
C ALA A 16 -22.44 -20.15 16.67
N ARG A 17 -23.37 -20.67 17.47
CA ARG A 17 -23.72 -22.10 17.42
C ARG A 17 -24.28 -22.48 16.05
N THR A 18 -25.20 -21.68 15.51
CA THR A 18 -25.79 -21.91 14.17
C THR A 18 -24.72 -21.98 13.08
N ILE A 19 -23.79 -21.03 13.03
CA ILE A 19 -22.72 -21.02 12.03
C ILE A 19 -21.79 -22.22 12.19
N THR A 20 -21.44 -22.58 13.43
CA THR A 20 -20.54 -23.72 13.70
C THR A 20 -21.18 -25.04 13.30
N GLU A 21 -22.45 -25.26 13.68
CA GLU A 21 -23.19 -26.48 13.32
C GLU A 21 -23.44 -26.58 11.80
N TYR A 22 -23.69 -25.45 11.14
CA TYR A 22 -23.88 -25.41 9.69
C TYR A 22 -22.60 -25.76 8.94
N LEU A 23 -21.46 -25.17 9.30
CA LEU A 23 -20.18 -25.46 8.66
C LEU A 23 -19.68 -26.89 8.98
N LYS A 24 -20.03 -27.42 10.15
CA LYS A 24 -19.71 -28.82 10.52
C LYS A 24 -20.36 -29.84 9.59
N LYS A 25 -21.53 -29.55 9.00
CA LYS A 25 -22.17 -30.42 7.99
C LYS A 25 -21.32 -30.63 6.74
N TYR A 26 -20.51 -29.63 6.41
CA TYR A 26 -19.59 -29.67 5.27
C TYR A 26 -18.17 -30.10 5.67
N ASN A 27 -18.02 -30.67 6.86
CA ASN A 27 -16.73 -31.10 7.43
C ASN A 27 -15.72 -29.95 7.61
N ILE A 28 -16.21 -28.73 7.82
CA ILE A 28 -15.37 -27.53 8.01
C ILE A 28 -15.39 -27.13 9.48
N GLU A 29 -14.21 -27.18 10.12
CA GLU A 29 -14.05 -26.68 11.48
C GLU A 29 -13.97 -25.14 11.50
N ALA A 30 -14.87 -24.52 12.27
CA ALA A 30 -14.91 -23.08 12.47
C ALA A 30 -14.85 -22.73 13.97
N LYS A 31 -13.96 -21.80 14.35
CA LYS A 31 -13.88 -21.18 15.67
C LYS A 31 -14.46 -19.77 15.60
N ILE A 32 -15.45 -19.50 16.44
CA ILE A 32 -16.19 -18.23 16.39
C ILE A 32 -15.93 -17.43 17.67
N ASN A 33 -15.54 -16.18 17.48
CA ASN A 33 -15.39 -15.21 18.56
C ASN A 33 -16.49 -14.14 18.41
N VAL A 34 -17.55 -14.28 19.20
CA VAL A 34 -18.72 -13.38 19.20
C VAL A 34 -18.30 -11.96 19.60
N ASN A 35 -17.46 -11.81 20.62
CA ASN A 35 -17.01 -10.51 21.11
C ASN A 35 -16.23 -9.73 20.03
N GLN A 36 -15.46 -10.44 19.21
CA GLN A 36 -14.69 -9.85 18.13
C GLN A 36 -15.43 -9.84 16.78
N LYS A 37 -16.67 -10.36 16.74
CA LYS A 37 -17.46 -10.53 15.52
C LYS A 37 -16.68 -11.25 14.41
N LYS A 38 -15.92 -12.30 14.77
CA LYS A 38 -14.99 -13.00 13.89
C LYS A 38 -15.28 -14.50 13.83
N VAL A 39 -15.16 -15.09 12.65
CA VAL A 39 -15.23 -16.53 12.39
C VAL A 39 -13.92 -16.99 11.78
N THR A 40 -13.25 -17.97 12.37
CA THR A 40 -11.97 -18.50 11.88
C THR A 40 -12.16 -19.93 11.43
N PHE A 41 -11.83 -20.25 10.18
CA PHE A 41 -11.95 -21.61 9.65
C PHE A 41 -10.72 -22.02 8.84
N THR A 42 -10.57 -23.32 8.67
CA THR A 42 -9.52 -23.92 7.85
C THR A 42 -10.13 -24.39 6.53
N TYR A 43 -9.46 -24.09 5.42
CA TYR A 43 -9.86 -24.53 4.07
C TYR A 43 -8.66 -25.08 3.30
N GLU A 44 -8.90 -25.97 2.35
CA GLU A 44 -7.84 -26.61 1.57
C GLU A 44 -7.54 -25.85 0.27
N ASN A 45 -8.60 -25.44 -0.47
CA ASN A 45 -8.49 -24.79 -1.79
C ASN A 45 -9.28 -23.46 -1.87
N GLU A 46 -8.96 -22.59 -2.86
CA GLU A 46 -9.70 -21.33 -3.08
C GLU A 46 -11.19 -21.54 -3.43
N GLU A 47 -11.54 -22.68 -4.05
CA GLU A 47 -12.94 -23.05 -4.31
C GLU A 47 -13.72 -23.25 -3.01
N THR A 48 -13.11 -23.88 -2.00
CA THR A 48 -13.71 -24.07 -0.67
C THR A 48 -13.93 -22.74 0.04
N TYR A 49 -13.02 -21.78 -0.12
CA TYR A 49 -13.17 -20.43 0.43
C TYR A 49 -14.38 -19.70 -0.17
N ASN A 50 -14.52 -19.73 -1.51
CA ASN A 50 -15.65 -19.11 -2.21
C ASN A 50 -16.98 -19.79 -1.88
N PHE A 51 -16.97 -21.12 -1.73
CA PHE A 51 -18.13 -21.90 -1.28
C PHE A 51 -18.59 -21.46 0.12
N ILE A 52 -17.68 -21.37 1.09
CA ILE A 52 -18.00 -20.95 2.46
C ILE A 52 -18.61 -19.55 2.50
N ILE A 53 -18.08 -18.60 1.72
CA ILE A 53 -18.64 -17.25 1.65
C ILE A 53 -20.07 -17.26 1.11
N LYS A 54 -20.32 -18.05 0.06
CA LYS A 54 -21.64 -18.19 -0.55
C LYS A 54 -22.63 -18.79 0.46
N GLU A 55 -22.24 -19.84 1.18
CA GLU A 55 -23.06 -20.49 2.19
C GLU A 55 -23.32 -19.60 3.40
N LEU A 56 -22.32 -18.85 3.88
CA LEU A 56 -22.53 -17.86 4.95
C LEU A 56 -23.56 -16.79 4.54
N LYS A 57 -23.56 -16.40 3.26
CA LYS A 57 -24.55 -15.47 2.70
C LYS A 57 -25.97 -16.07 2.65
N THR A 58 -26.13 -17.36 2.36
CA THR A 58 -27.45 -18.01 2.32
C THR A 58 -28.08 -18.14 3.70
N ILE A 59 -27.28 -18.34 4.75
CA ILE A 59 -27.76 -18.40 6.14
C ILE A 59 -27.95 -17.02 6.80
N GLY A 60 -27.87 -15.92 6.04
CA GLY A 60 -28.12 -14.57 6.54
C GLY A 60 -26.92 -13.89 7.23
N PHE A 61 -25.73 -14.47 7.11
CA PHE A 61 -24.48 -13.92 7.64
C PHE A 61 -23.54 -13.53 6.49
N PRO A 62 -23.78 -12.41 5.78
CA PRO A 62 -22.86 -11.95 4.75
C PRO A 62 -21.49 -11.68 5.38
N ALA A 63 -20.58 -12.63 5.23
CA ALA A 63 -19.24 -12.51 5.79
C ALA A 63 -18.53 -11.35 5.08
N ALA A 64 -18.09 -10.35 5.83
CA ALA A 64 -17.30 -9.27 5.27
C ALA A 64 -15.93 -9.84 4.88
N ILE A 65 -15.61 -9.71 3.59
CA ILE A 65 -14.48 -10.31 2.85
C ILE A 65 -13.15 -9.63 3.24
N LEU A 66 -12.87 -9.45 4.54
CA LEU A 66 -11.80 -8.55 5.02
C LEU A 66 -10.45 -9.22 5.34
N ASP A 67 -10.25 -10.53 5.16
CA ASP A 67 -9.05 -11.15 5.78
C ASP A 67 -7.98 -11.70 4.82
N TYR A 68 -8.31 -12.26 3.64
CA TYR A 68 -7.22 -12.75 2.77
C TYR A 68 -6.63 -11.66 1.85
N ASN A 69 -7.50 -10.97 1.12
CA ASN A 69 -7.07 -9.96 0.16
C ASN A 69 -6.57 -8.68 0.84
N GLU A 70 -7.19 -8.28 1.96
CA GLU A 70 -6.80 -7.09 2.71
C GLU A 70 -5.44 -7.27 3.42
N ILE A 71 -5.17 -8.44 4.03
CA ILE A 71 -3.85 -8.74 4.60
C ILE A 71 -2.76 -8.76 3.52
N LYS A 72 -3.05 -9.39 2.36
CA LYS A 72 -2.10 -9.44 1.22
C LYS A 72 -1.81 -8.03 0.68
N GLN A 73 -2.84 -7.20 0.57
CA GLN A 73 -2.73 -5.82 0.13
C GLN A 73 -1.95 -4.97 1.13
N ARG A 74 -2.21 -5.12 2.43
CA ARG A 74 -1.49 -4.43 3.51
C ARG A 74 0.00 -4.81 3.55
N LYS A 75 0.34 -6.09 3.37
CA LYS A 75 1.74 -6.53 3.25
C LYS A 75 2.43 -5.88 2.05
N LYS A 76 1.74 -5.78 0.91
CA LYS A 76 2.26 -5.16 -0.30
C LYS A 76 2.49 -3.65 -0.14
N GLU A 77 1.56 -2.95 0.49
CA GLU A 77 1.71 -1.52 0.77
C GLU A 77 2.80 -1.23 1.80
N LYS A 78 2.88 -2.02 2.87
CA LYS A 78 3.97 -1.92 3.85
C LYS A 78 5.34 -2.19 3.21
N LEU A 79 5.45 -3.23 2.38
CA LEU A 79 6.68 -3.55 1.66
C LEU A 79 7.07 -2.40 0.72
N ARG A 80 6.10 -1.83 -0.01
CA ARG A 80 6.34 -0.68 -0.89
C ARG A 80 6.87 0.52 -0.10
N LEU A 81 6.28 0.83 1.05
CA LEU A 81 6.76 1.90 1.92
C LEU A 81 8.19 1.64 2.40
N ILE A 82 8.50 0.41 2.84
CA ILE A 82 9.86 0.03 3.26
C ILE A 82 10.86 0.21 2.11
N ILE A 83 10.53 -0.27 0.91
CA ILE A 83 11.38 -0.12 -0.28
C ILE A 83 11.57 1.36 -0.61
N ALA A 84 10.49 2.16 -0.61
CA ALA A 84 10.56 3.59 -0.87
C ALA A 84 11.46 4.32 0.14
N THR A 85 11.33 3.99 1.43
CA THR A 85 12.19 4.53 2.50
C THR A 85 13.64 4.16 2.27
N ILE A 86 13.95 2.90 1.96
CA ILE A 86 15.31 2.44 1.68
C ILE A 86 15.91 3.16 0.47
N LEU A 87 15.12 3.43 -0.57
CA LEU A 87 15.60 4.14 -1.76
C LEU A 87 15.79 5.65 -1.53
N VAL A 88 14.95 6.28 -0.69
CA VAL A 88 15.09 7.70 -0.35
C VAL A 88 16.23 7.96 0.62
N LEU A 89 16.55 7.03 1.51
CA LEU A 89 17.56 7.23 2.55
C LEU A 89 18.94 7.63 1.99
N PRO A 90 19.48 6.97 0.93
CA PRO A 90 20.67 7.41 0.20
C PRO A 90 20.55 8.84 -0.35
N LEU A 91 19.42 9.18 -0.96
CA LEU A 91 19.19 10.50 -1.55
C LEU A 91 19.10 11.60 -0.49
N ALA A 92 18.39 11.33 0.61
CA ALA A 92 18.30 12.22 1.77
C ALA A 92 19.67 12.42 2.43
N TYR A 93 20.49 11.37 2.50
CA TYR A 93 21.85 11.48 3.04
C TYR A 93 22.71 12.49 2.29
N THR A 94 22.54 12.63 0.97
CA THR A 94 23.26 13.64 0.18
C THR A 94 22.95 15.08 0.59
N MET A 95 21.85 15.34 1.29
CA MET A 95 21.52 16.69 1.78
C MET A 95 22.43 17.12 2.94
N PHE A 96 22.98 16.19 3.72
CA PHE A 96 23.93 16.50 4.79
C PHE A 96 25.24 17.10 4.27
N HIS A 97 25.60 16.85 3.01
CA HIS A 97 26.74 17.50 2.36
C HIS A 97 26.58 19.03 2.28
N HIS A 98 25.35 19.53 2.10
CA HIS A 98 25.09 20.98 2.10
C HIS A 98 25.20 21.61 3.50
N PHE A 99 25.22 20.82 4.57
CA PHE A 99 25.45 21.30 5.94
C PHE A 99 26.94 21.35 6.33
N GLY A 100 27.86 21.17 5.37
CA GLY A 100 29.30 21.25 5.61
C GLY A 100 29.91 19.99 6.21
N LEU A 101 29.17 18.87 6.20
CA LEU A 101 29.67 17.57 6.61
C LEU A 101 30.27 16.84 5.39
N ASP A 102 31.60 16.83 5.27
CA ASP A 102 32.39 16.14 4.23
C ASP A 102 32.37 14.59 4.34
N ILE A 103 31.31 14.05 4.92
CA ILE A 103 31.12 12.63 5.19
C ILE A 103 30.45 11.93 3.98
N VAL A 104 29.96 12.70 3.01
CA VAL A 104 29.23 12.16 1.86
C VAL A 104 30.20 11.79 0.73
N PRO A 105 30.22 10.52 0.29
CA PRO A 105 31.08 10.11 -0.82
C PRO A 105 30.74 10.85 -2.12
N LYS A 106 31.76 11.31 -2.86
CA LYS A 106 31.58 12.02 -4.14
C LYS A 106 30.76 11.25 -5.18
N PHE A 107 30.75 9.92 -5.13
CA PHE A 107 29.93 9.09 -6.04
C PHE A 107 28.42 9.29 -5.82
N MET A 108 28.01 9.65 -4.61
CA MET A 108 26.61 9.85 -4.23
C MET A 108 26.07 11.22 -4.68
N LEU A 109 26.98 12.16 -4.89
CA LEU A 109 26.71 13.49 -5.44
C LEU A 109 26.64 13.48 -6.98
N ASN A 110 27.03 12.38 -7.61
CA ASN A 110 26.96 12.23 -9.06
C ASN A 110 25.50 12.24 -9.54
N GLY A 111 25.18 13.11 -10.50
CA GLY A 111 23.83 13.23 -11.07
C GLY A 111 23.30 11.93 -11.66
N TYR A 112 24.18 11.09 -12.23
CA TYR A 112 23.79 9.77 -12.74
C TYR A 112 23.34 8.80 -11.63
N PHE A 113 24.00 8.83 -10.46
CA PHE A 113 23.59 8.02 -9.31
C PHE A 113 22.20 8.45 -8.81
N GLN A 114 22.02 9.77 -8.65
CA GLN A 114 20.74 10.33 -8.22
C GLN A 114 19.62 10.05 -9.22
N MET A 115 19.93 10.10 -10.52
CA MET A 115 18.99 9.80 -11.59
C MET A 115 18.50 8.35 -11.52
N ILE A 116 19.38 7.38 -11.27
CA ILE A 116 18.99 5.95 -11.16
C ILE A 116 18.05 5.75 -9.96
N PHE A 117 18.41 6.26 -8.78
CA PHE A 117 17.59 6.13 -7.58
C PHE A 117 16.25 6.87 -7.70
N ALA A 118 16.27 8.09 -8.23
CA ALA A 118 15.06 8.85 -8.48
C ALA A 118 14.17 8.16 -9.52
N SER A 119 14.74 7.55 -10.57
CA SER A 119 13.98 6.78 -11.56
C SER A 119 13.31 5.56 -10.93
N LEU A 120 14.03 4.82 -10.08
CA LEU A 120 13.46 3.68 -9.37
C LEU A 120 12.32 4.11 -8.45
N LEU A 121 12.47 5.22 -7.71
CA LEU A 121 11.38 5.78 -6.90
C LEU A 121 10.20 6.24 -7.77
N GLN A 122 10.46 7.01 -8.82
CA GLN A 122 9.45 7.61 -9.70
C GLN A 122 8.63 6.54 -10.43
N PHE A 123 9.31 5.58 -11.08
CA PHE A 123 8.68 4.63 -11.98
C PHE A 123 8.30 3.31 -11.33
N VAL A 124 8.92 2.90 -10.21
CA VAL A 124 8.55 1.65 -9.51
C VAL A 124 7.56 1.91 -8.39
N ILE A 125 7.88 2.86 -7.49
CA ILE A 125 7.00 3.22 -6.36
C ILE A 125 5.88 4.12 -6.85
N GLY A 126 6.23 5.16 -7.62
CA GLY A 126 5.28 6.16 -8.09
C GLY A 126 4.32 5.68 -9.19
N PHE A 127 4.54 4.50 -9.79
CA PHE A 127 3.72 3.96 -10.89
C PHE A 127 2.21 3.97 -10.61
N ARG A 128 1.81 3.72 -9.35
CA ARG A 128 0.40 3.75 -8.93
C ARG A 128 -0.21 5.13 -9.18
N PHE A 129 0.49 6.21 -8.82
CA PHE A 129 0.03 7.57 -9.02
C PHE A 129 -0.11 7.89 -10.51
N TYR A 130 0.83 7.45 -11.35
CA TYR A 130 0.72 7.59 -12.81
C TYR A 130 -0.51 6.89 -13.35
N LYS A 131 -0.72 5.62 -12.95
CA LYS A 131 -1.89 4.85 -13.37
C LYS A 131 -3.19 5.52 -12.94
N ASN A 132 -3.28 5.93 -11.68
CA ASN A 132 -4.48 6.59 -11.15
C ASN A 132 -4.73 7.95 -11.82
N SER A 133 -3.69 8.76 -11.99
CA SER A 133 -3.74 10.05 -12.68
C SER A 133 -4.25 9.89 -14.10
N PHE A 134 -3.83 8.86 -14.84
CA PHE A 134 -4.30 8.62 -16.20
C PHE A 134 -5.82 8.39 -16.25
N TYR A 135 -6.36 7.56 -15.34
CA TYR A 135 -7.80 7.32 -15.26
C TYR A 135 -8.58 8.57 -14.81
N GLN A 136 -8.03 9.34 -13.86
CA GLN A 136 -8.64 10.57 -13.36
C GLN A 136 -8.75 11.63 -14.47
N ILE A 137 -7.67 11.87 -15.22
CA ILE A 137 -7.65 12.80 -16.35
C ILE A 137 -8.66 12.38 -17.41
N LYS A 138 -8.72 11.07 -17.75
CA LYS A 138 -9.70 10.54 -18.72
C LYS A 138 -11.14 10.81 -18.27
N ASN A 139 -11.40 10.76 -16.98
CA ASN A 139 -12.70 11.03 -16.39
C ASN A 139 -12.94 12.53 -16.08
N LYS A 140 -12.07 13.43 -16.58
CA LYS A 140 -12.11 14.88 -16.33
C LYS A 140 -12.10 15.24 -14.83
N ASN A 141 -11.49 14.40 -14.01
CA ASN A 141 -11.31 14.62 -12.59
C ASN A 141 -9.83 14.91 -12.30
N LEU A 142 -9.55 15.94 -11.52
CA LEU A 142 -8.20 16.31 -11.09
C LEU A 142 -8.07 16.05 -9.60
N GLY A 143 -7.71 14.82 -9.24
CA GLY A 143 -7.42 14.46 -7.85
C GLY A 143 -5.96 14.66 -7.47
N MET A 144 -5.65 14.34 -6.22
CA MET A 144 -4.31 14.50 -5.61
C MET A 144 -3.20 13.85 -6.44
N ASP A 145 -3.45 12.66 -6.99
CA ASP A 145 -2.50 11.88 -7.78
C ASP A 145 -2.01 12.63 -9.03
N VAL A 146 -2.87 13.42 -9.66
CA VAL A 146 -2.53 14.17 -10.87
C VAL A 146 -1.50 15.25 -10.55
N LEU A 147 -1.70 15.99 -9.46
CA LEU A 147 -0.79 17.05 -9.03
C LEU A 147 0.60 16.48 -8.66
N ILE A 148 0.61 15.35 -7.95
CA ILE A 148 1.85 14.67 -7.56
C ILE A 148 2.63 14.23 -8.80
N VAL A 149 1.96 13.57 -9.74
CA VAL A 149 2.58 13.10 -10.99
C VAL A 149 3.15 14.26 -11.79
N LEU A 150 2.40 15.35 -11.95
CA LEU A 150 2.86 16.51 -12.70
C LEU A 150 4.08 17.16 -12.03
N GLY A 151 4.00 17.46 -10.73
CA GLY A 151 5.08 18.14 -10.00
C GLY A 151 6.37 17.31 -9.97
N THR A 152 6.26 16.02 -9.69
CA THR A 152 7.43 15.13 -9.62
C THR A 152 8.01 14.84 -11.01
N SER A 153 7.18 14.72 -12.04
CA SER A 153 7.64 14.56 -13.43
C SER A 153 8.42 15.79 -13.91
N VAL A 154 7.89 16.99 -13.69
CA VAL A 154 8.56 18.23 -14.09
C VAL A 154 9.93 18.35 -13.41
N ALA A 155 9.98 18.12 -12.09
CA ALA A 155 11.24 18.15 -11.35
C ALA A 155 12.24 17.08 -11.83
N PHE A 156 11.76 15.88 -12.15
CA PHE A 156 12.59 14.79 -12.66
C PHE A 156 13.16 15.11 -14.05
N PHE A 157 12.32 15.46 -15.02
CA PHE A 157 12.78 15.77 -16.38
C PHE A 157 13.70 17.00 -16.44
N TYR A 158 13.42 18.01 -15.62
CA TYR A 158 14.31 19.16 -15.48
C TYR A 158 15.70 18.75 -14.97
N SER A 159 15.75 17.85 -13.98
CA SER A 159 17.02 17.34 -13.45
C SER A 159 17.77 16.45 -14.46
N VAL A 160 17.05 15.65 -15.24
CA VAL A 160 17.64 14.87 -16.34
C VAL A 160 18.28 15.78 -17.38
N TYR A 161 17.57 16.85 -17.79
CA TYR A 161 18.08 17.83 -18.72
C TYR A 161 19.38 18.47 -18.20
N LEU A 162 19.40 18.94 -16.95
CA LEU A 162 20.59 19.56 -16.35
C LEU A 162 21.77 18.59 -16.24
N THR A 163 21.51 17.31 -15.97
CA THR A 163 22.56 16.27 -15.84
C THR A 163 23.21 15.94 -17.18
N ILE A 164 22.44 15.96 -18.27
CA ILE A 164 22.95 15.60 -19.60
C ILE A 164 23.61 16.80 -20.29
N PHE A 165 23.07 18.00 -20.10
CA PHE A 165 23.43 19.16 -20.94
C PHE A 165 24.24 20.25 -20.24
N THR A 166 24.32 20.28 -18.90
CA THR A 166 24.85 21.48 -18.22
C THR A 166 25.77 21.19 -17.03
N ASP A 167 26.10 19.92 -16.73
CA ASP A 167 26.93 19.50 -15.57
C ASP A 167 26.59 20.25 -14.26
N ASN A 168 25.33 20.67 -14.13
CA ASN A 168 24.90 21.58 -13.09
C ASN A 168 24.78 20.81 -11.77
N THR A 169 25.30 21.39 -10.69
CA THR A 169 25.35 20.76 -9.36
C THR A 169 24.01 20.78 -8.62
N HIS A 170 23.08 21.64 -9.03
CA HIS A 170 21.76 21.78 -8.42
C HIS A 170 20.71 20.89 -9.10
N LEU A 171 20.67 19.62 -8.68
CA LEU A 171 19.71 18.63 -9.17
C LEU A 171 18.51 18.48 -8.21
N PHE A 172 17.31 18.35 -8.77
CA PHE A 172 16.05 18.20 -8.03
C PHE A 172 15.62 16.73 -7.89
N PHE A 173 16.44 15.77 -8.31
CA PHE A 173 16.18 14.33 -8.17
C PHE A 173 15.86 13.92 -6.72
N LYS A 174 16.61 14.45 -5.76
CA LYS A 174 16.37 14.20 -4.33
C LYS A 174 15.03 14.76 -3.86
N THR A 175 14.65 15.96 -4.35
CA THR A 175 13.40 16.62 -4.00
C THR A 175 12.20 15.88 -4.57
N SER A 176 12.24 15.47 -5.84
CA SER A 176 11.15 14.69 -6.45
C SER A 176 10.96 13.34 -5.77
N GLY A 177 12.06 12.62 -5.47
CA GLY A 177 12.02 11.36 -4.74
C GLY A 177 11.45 11.49 -3.33
N MET A 178 11.80 12.56 -2.61
CA MET A 178 11.30 12.83 -1.26
C MET A 178 9.81 13.17 -1.25
N LEU A 179 9.33 13.92 -2.26
CA LEU A 179 7.90 14.20 -2.43
C LEU A 179 7.09 12.90 -2.61
N ILE A 180 7.53 11.99 -3.49
CA ILE A 180 6.86 10.69 -3.69
C ILE A 180 6.82 9.89 -2.39
N TRP A 181 7.91 9.89 -1.64
CA TRP A 181 8.00 9.17 -0.38
C TRP A 181 7.07 9.74 0.70
N MET A 182 7.03 11.06 0.88
CA MET A 182 6.11 11.71 1.83
C MET A 182 4.65 11.40 1.50
N VAL A 183 4.26 11.49 0.22
CA VAL A 183 2.91 11.15 -0.22
C VAL A 183 2.59 9.69 0.05
N THR A 184 3.52 8.78 -0.27
CA THR A 184 3.34 7.33 -0.04
C THR A 184 3.15 7.02 1.44
N ILE A 185 3.86 7.74 2.33
CA ILE A 185 3.66 7.65 3.78
C ILE A 185 2.27 8.16 4.17
N GLY A 186 1.85 9.30 3.63
CA GLY A 186 0.53 9.88 3.88
C GLY A 186 -0.60 8.91 3.54
N GLU A 187 -0.57 8.34 2.33
CA GLU A 187 -1.57 7.32 1.92
C GLU A 187 -1.55 6.09 2.83
N TYR A 188 -0.36 5.63 3.26
CA TYR A 188 -0.26 4.49 4.16
C TYR A 188 -0.87 4.77 5.54
N LEU A 189 -0.66 5.99 6.07
CA LEU A 189 -1.25 6.42 7.33
C LEU A 189 -2.78 6.55 7.21
N GLU A 190 -3.28 7.17 6.14
CA GLU A 190 -4.71 7.31 5.88
C GLU A 190 -5.39 5.94 5.76
N HIS A 191 -4.79 5.01 5.01
CA HIS A 191 -5.33 3.66 4.87
C HIS A 191 -5.36 2.91 6.21
N ASN A 192 -4.32 3.06 7.04
CA ASN A 192 -4.27 2.40 8.35
C ASN A 192 -5.24 3.02 9.37
N LEU A 193 -5.46 4.35 9.32
CA LEU A 193 -6.41 5.07 10.18
C LEU A 193 -7.87 4.76 9.83
N ASN A 194 -8.22 4.74 8.54
CA ASN A 194 -9.56 4.37 8.09
C ASN A 194 -9.93 2.93 8.49
N LEU A 195 -8.93 2.04 8.57
CA LEU A 195 -9.09 0.68 9.06
C LEU A 195 -9.39 0.61 10.56
N GLU A 196 -8.74 1.43 11.40
CA GLU A 196 -9.02 1.50 12.83
C GLU A 196 -10.43 2.04 13.11
N LEU A 197 -10.90 3.02 12.32
CA LEU A 197 -12.26 3.57 12.41
C LEU A 197 -13.36 2.59 12.00
N LEU A 198 -13.06 1.57 11.19
CA LEU A 198 -14.01 0.50 10.83
C LEU A 198 -14.00 -0.66 11.84
N ILE A 199 -13.09 -0.64 12.82
CA ILE A 199 -12.95 -1.66 13.86
C ILE A 199 -13.62 -1.24 15.16
N HIS A 200 -13.68 0.07 15.45
CA HIS A 200 -14.46 0.66 16.53
C HIS A 200 -15.90 0.97 16.12
#